data_AF-A0A448ZSL8-F1
#
_entry.id   AF-A0A448ZSL8-F1
#
_cell.length_a   1.000
_cell.length_b   1.000
_cell.length_c   1.000
_cell.angle_alpha   90.00
_cell.angle_beta   90.00
_cell.angle_gamma   90.00
#
_symmetry.space_group_name_H-M   'P 1'
#
loop_
_entity.id
_entity.type
_entity.pdbx_description
1 polymer ?
#
loop_
_entity_poly.entity_id
_entity_poly.type
_entity_poly.pdbx_seq_one_letter_code
_entity_poly.pdbx_strand_id
1 'polypeptide(L)'
;MKTLAAPDDIAVPLVSSAGEDTILSATSIDDDSSFQMASNRMDSLRSSQFSRRTSLAALIEDCPICLDAMGSVDVEHILQCERHCGFNMCKNCIDSLITSSKDDFQMASDGNMHVKVYLHCPNCRSDLSHSIRHTLLLRKVDELELLTCPESEWTNSQVRLKRALHTTEVLKAIKHARIVEAEYYGRDLNDSFNDSDDSETDSQIEQYVEQWGVEVDLTNGTHNSFVTPRPPAVVFPEEAIRIDPTLFAGLDSFLSEDEQKEVTKLMTGGKPSLLVEAANILYDTLQKLYNPEPSATGKNLLNRKNSRRKSLARKSSVFQLIAEAEVAEGKRDKEARKTAEEMQALQNPRFAQQRQLERDLRIRANFQKRFPIPVRMPKAVKLDLSLPFDMELVDYNWGGTVMDAYSKISIGFGSKVTQRRPNNINVGTIIGSERSVVKSAAVGCAIGLCMSRDDDYGDAANDIYIAIPGQARVVVSNTGHIGKLGAVRGDVLTHIDGESITGKKVAEVLDIINAKKCQGSTLLTLNAEFSVADALRRRAMAISEIEIM
;
A
#
# COMPACT_ATOMS: atom_id res chain seq x y z
N MET A 1 26.83 61.51 33.54
CA MET A 1 26.35 61.03 34.86
C MET A 1 26.08 59.54 34.75
N LYS A 2 26.51 58.78 35.76
CA LYS A 2 26.53 57.30 35.93
C LYS A 2 27.79 56.55 35.43
N THR A 3 28.85 56.77 36.22
CA THR A 3 29.74 55.81 36.90
C THR A 3 30.12 54.45 36.30
N LEU A 4 31.44 54.31 36.16
CA LEU A 4 32.29 53.12 36.10
C LEU A 4 32.17 52.22 37.35
N ALA A 5 32.33 50.91 37.17
CA ALA A 5 32.95 50.00 38.13
C ALA A 5 33.51 48.76 37.41
N ALA A 6 34.73 48.39 37.77
CA ALA A 6 35.41 47.13 37.49
C ALA A 6 35.83 46.53 38.87
N PRO A 7 36.68 45.50 38.91
CA PRO A 7 36.43 44.07 38.71
C PRO A 7 36.55 43.29 40.04
N ASP A 8 36.25 41.98 40.05
CA ASP A 8 36.65 41.10 41.16
C ASP A 8 37.09 39.72 40.64
N ASP A 9 37.95 39.13 41.46
CA ASP A 9 39.02 38.18 41.21
C ASP A 9 38.71 36.82 41.87
N ILE A 10 39.41 35.76 41.41
CA ILE A 10 39.83 34.56 42.17
C ILE A 10 38.78 33.51 42.59
N ALA A 11 38.95 32.26 42.12
CA ALA A 11 39.19 31.09 42.99
C ALA A 11 39.48 29.79 42.19
N VAL A 12 40.59 29.14 42.53
CA VAL A 12 40.97 27.76 42.20
C VAL A 12 40.84 26.92 43.48
N PRO A 13 40.47 25.63 43.38
CA PRO A 13 41.09 24.62 44.26
C PRO A 13 41.56 23.39 43.45
N LEU A 14 42.81 22.91 43.58
CA LEU A 14 43.43 22.13 44.67
C LEU A 14 42.79 20.76 44.94
N VAL A 15 43.38 19.77 44.26
CA VAL A 15 43.74 18.40 44.63
C VAL A 15 43.41 17.95 46.07
N SER A 16 42.79 16.77 46.19
CA SER A 16 43.04 15.85 47.29
C SER A 16 42.88 14.38 46.87
N SER A 17 43.78 13.57 47.39
CA SER A 17 44.06 12.17 47.14
C SER A 17 43.63 11.29 48.32
N ALA A 18 43.09 10.09 48.05
CA ALA A 18 43.15 8.84 48.83
C ALA A 18 42.26 7.83 48.08
N GLY A 19 42.63 6.61 47.72
CA GLY A 19 43.58 5.68 48.30
C GLY A 19 42.78 4.57 48.98
N GLU A 20 42.67 3.38 48.36
CA GLU A 20 42.44 2.11 49.05
C GLU A 20 42.70 0.89 48.14
N ASP A 21 43.45 -0.06 48.69
CA ASP A 21 44.02 -1.27 48.11
C ASP A 21 43.07 -2.49 48.24
N THR A 22 43.08 -3.42 47.28
CA THR A 22 42.85 -4.88 47.48
C THR A 22 43.28 -5.63 46.19
N ILE A 23 44.43 -6.33 46.08
CA ILE A 23 44.86 -7.66 46.55
C ILE A 23 44.16 -8.89 45.88
N LEU A 24 45.00 -9.69 45.18
CA LEU A 24 44.90 -11.11 44.73
C LEU A 24 43.92 -11.43 43.57
N SER A 25 44.24 -12.23 42.54
CA SER A 25 45.05 -13.47 42.51
C SER A 25 45.47 -13.80 41.07
N ALA A 26 46.64 -14.42 40.93
CA ALA A 26 47.14 -15.01 39.69
C ALA A 26 46.63 -16.44 39.50
N THR A 27 46.32 -16.83 38.25
CA THR A 27 46.40 -18.22 37.79
C THR A 27 46.89 -18.26 36.35
N SER A 28 48.02 -18.96 36.18
CA SER A 28 48.64 -19.46 34.96
C SER A 28 47.78 -20.53 34.28
N ILE A 29 47.65 -20.49 32.95
CA ILE A 29 47.35 -21.66 32.11
C ILE A 29 48.16 -21.56 30.81
N ASP A 30 48.68 -22.72 30.45
CA ASP A 30 49.76 -23.04 29.53
C ASP A 30 49.46 -22.91 28.03
N ASP A 31 50.57 -22.81 27.28
CA ASP A 31 50.87 -23.37 25.96
C ASP A 31 49.73 -24.09 25.18
N ASP A 32 49.43 -23.56 23.99
CA ASP A 32 49.51 -24.40 22.79
C ASP A 32 49.68 -23.54 21.52
N SER A 33 50.93 -23.45 21.08
CA SER A 33 51.31 -22.89 19.79
C SER A 33 51.64 -24.04 18.84
N SER A 34 50.80 -24.26 17.83
CA SER A 34 51.17 -24.72 16.48
C SER A 34 49.97 -25.30 15.75
N PHE A 35 49.26 -24.50 14.94
CA PHE A 35 48.68 -24.92 13.64
C PHE A 35 47.87 -23.80 12.92
N GLN A 36 48.34 -22.56 12.85
CA GLN A 36 47.67 -21.50 12.07
C GLN A 36 48.66 -20.57 11.38
N MET A 37 49.35 -21.03 10.32
CA MET A 37 50.22 -20.16 9.50
C MET A 37 49.94 -20.18 7.99
N ALA A 38 48.87 -20.85 7.53
CA ALA A 38 48.57 -20.93 6.09
C ALA A 38 47.35 -20.12 5.61
N SER A 39 46.42 -19.70 6.49
CA SER A 39 45.26 -18.87 6.08
C SER A 39 45.47 -17.36 6.20
N ASN A 40 46.37 -16.88 7.07
CA ASN A 40 46.51 -15.45 7.37
C ASN A 40 47.16 -14.59 6.28
N ARG A 41 47.56 -15.18 5.14
CA ARG A 41 48.33 -14.46 4.10
C ARG A 41 47.48 -13.88 2.97
N MET A 42 46.23 -14.32 2.78
CA MET A 42 45.31 -13.73 1.79
C MET A 42 44.43 -12.62 2.38
N ASP A 43 44.03 -12.71 3.65
CA ASP A 43 43.21 -11.68 4.31
C ASP A 43 43.99 -10.39 4.61
N SER A 44 45.29 -10.50 4.88
CA SER A 44 46.17 -9.35 5.14
C SER A 44 46.34 -8.42 3.92
N LEU A 45 46.20 -8.93 2.68
CA LEU A 45 46.29 -8.12 1.46
C LEU A 45 44.97 -7.44 1.07
N ARG A 46 43.81 -8.02 1.47
CA ARG A 46 42.49 -7.37 1.30
C ARG A 46 42.25 -6.27 2.33
N SER A 47 42.62 -6.50 3.59
CA SER A 47 42.49 -5.50 4.66
C SER A 47 43.38 -4.25 4.43
N SER A 48 44.55 -4.44 3.81
CA SER A 48 45.52 -3.38 3.48
C SER A 48 45.07 -2.39 2.40
N GLN A 49 44.26 -2.81 1.41
CA GLN A 49 43.79 -1.92 0.34
C GLN A 49 42.57 -1.08 0.74
N PHE A 50 41.73 -1.58 1.64
CA PHE A 50 40.55 -0.85 2.12
C PHE A 50 40.93 0.24 3.14
N SER A 51 41.90 -0.03 4.01
CA SER A 51 42.43 0.93 5.01
C SER A 51 42.99 2.22 4.38
N ARG A 52 43.42 2.21 3.11
CA ARG A 52 43.97 3.39 2.43
C ARG A 52 42.92 4.33 1.81
N ARG A 53 41.66 3.93 1.66
CA ARG A 53 40.62 4.81 1.08
C ARG A 53 39.89 5.64 2.12
N THR A 54 39.80 5.16 3.37
CA THR A 54 39.24 5.92 4.50
C THR A 54 40.09 7.14 4.85
N SER A 55 41.40 7.11 4.55
CA SER A 55 42.32 8.17 4.97
C SER A 55 42.17 9.51 4.22
N LEU A 56 41.55 9.54 3.03
CA LEU A 56 41.39 10.79 2.27
C LEU A 56 40.11 11.53 2.62
N ALA A 57 39.04 10.81 2.96
CA ALA A 57 37.79 11.41 3.46
C ALA A 57 37.97 11.99 4.88
N ALA A 58 38.86 11.40 5.69
CA ALA A 58 39.21 11.91 7.02
C ALA A 58 40.00 13.23 7.00
N LEU A 59 40.52 13.66 5.85
CA LEU A 59 41.27 14.92 5.72
C LEU A 59 40.38 16.12 5.35
N ILE A 60 39.13 15.89 5.01
CA ILE A 60 38.19 16.95 4.67
C ILE A 60 37.47 17.32 5.96
N GLU A 61 37.88 18.41 6.60
CA GLU A 61 37.27 18.90 7.85
C GLU A 61 35.96 19.65 7.57
N ASP A 62 35.80 20.23 6.38
CA ASP A 62 34.65 21.06 6.01
C ASP A 62 33.70 20.36 5.03
N CYS A 63 32.40 20.55 5.23
CA CYS A 63 31.37 20.03 4.33
C CYS A 63 31.49 20.68 2.94
N PRO A 64 31.64 19.93 1.84
CA PRO A 64 31.83 20.50 0.50
C PRO A 64 30.58 21.20 -0.06
N ILE A 65 29.44 21.11 0.63
CA ILE A 65 28.17 21.73 0.22
C ILE A 65 27.94 23.08 0.92
N CYS A 66 27.98 23.11 2.25
CA CYS A 66 27.75 24.33 3.03
C CYS A 66 29.03 25.04 3.50
N LEU A 67 30.19 24.40 3.35
CA LEU A 67 31.51 24.87 3.80
C LEU A 67 31.65 25.01 5.32
N ASP A 68 30.70 24.48 6.10
CA ASP A 68 30.81 24.40 7.55
C ASP A 68 31.62 23.18 7.99
N ALA A 69 32.32 23.30 9.12
CA ALA A 69 33.04 22.19 9.74
C ALA A 69 32.10 21.00 10.01
N MET A 70 32.54 19.80 9.64
CA MET A 70 31.81 18.55 9.89
C MET A 70 31.98 18.11 11.34
N GLY A 71 30.88 17.61 11.94
CA GLY A 71 30.94 17.05 13.30
C GLY A 71 31.73 15.75 13.36
N SER A 72 32.15 15.33 14.56
CA SER A 72 32.84 14.04 14.75
C SER A 72 32.03 12.86 14.20
N VAL A 73 30.72 12.87 14.44
CA VAL A 73 29.77 11.87 13.92
C VAL A 73 29.66 11.87 12.40
N ASP A 74 29.86 13.02 11.75
CA ASP A 74 29.84 13.10 10.28
C ASP A 74 31.06 12.42 9.68
N VAL A 75 32.20 12.50 10.37
CA VAL A 75 33.48 11.88 9.98
C VAL A 75 33.49 10.39 10.32
N GLU A 76 32.82 9.98 11.40
CA GLU A 76 32.70 8.59 11.82
C GLU A 76 31.79 7.79 10.87
N HIS A 77 30.59 8.31 10.58
CA HIS A 77 29.62 7.68 9.67
C HIS A 77 29.70 8.29 8.28
N ILE A 78 30.74 7.96 7.52
CA ILE A 78 30.93 8.47 6.15
C ILE A 78 29.81 7.95 5.23
N LEU A 79 29.32 8.83 4.35
CA LEU A 79 28.27 8.52 3.38
C LEU A 79 28.67 7.36 2.44
N GLN A 80 27.83 6.32 2.41
CA GLN A 80 28.10 5.08 1.68
C GLN A 80 27.63 5.20 0.23
N CYS A 81 28.56 5.47 -0.68
CA CYS A 81 28.28 5.64 -2.11
C CYS A 81 28.61 4.35 -2.86
N GLU A 82 27.72 3.85 -3.75
CA GLU A 82 27.95 2.62 -4.54
C GLU A 82 29.27 2.61 -5.32
N ARG A 83 29.70 3.79 -5.80
CA ARG A 83 30.97 3.93 -6.53
C ARG A 83 32.18 4.05 -5.61
N HIS A 84 31.96 3.97 -4.29
CA HIS A 84 32.95 4.17 -3.24
C HIS A 84 33.81 5.42 -3.46
N CYS A 85 33.18 6.52 -3.90
CA CYS A 85 33.89 7.73 -4.29
C CYS A 85 34.43 8.57 -3.11
N GLY A 86 34.13 8.17 -1.87
CA GLY A 86 34.59 8.82 -0.64
C GLY A 86 33.98 10.21 -0.39
N PHE A 87 32.97 10.61 -1.18
CA PHE A 87 32.31 11.89 -0.97
C PHE A 87 31.51 11.87 0.33
N ASN A 88 31.73 12.88 1.17
CA ASN A 88 31.01 13.07 2.42
C ASN A 88 30.42 14.49 2.50
N MET A 89 29.38 14.68 3.29
CA MET A 89 28.77 15.98 3.58
C MET A 89 28.18 15.96 5.00
N CYS A 90 27.99 17.11 5.64
CA CYS A 90 27.46 17.18 7.00
C CYS A 90 25.99 16.70 7.10
N LYS A 91 25.58 16.30 8.31
CA LYS A 91 24.21 15.85 8.65
C LYS A 91 23.13 16.79 8.12
N ASN A 92 23.32 18.10 8.28
CA ASN A 92 22.34 19.11 7.87
C ASN A 92 22.16 19.16 6.34
N CYS A 93 23.24 18.97 5.59
CA CYS A 93 23.18 18.88 4.13
C CYS A 93 22.50 17.59 3.67
N ILE A 94 22.70 16.47 4.38
CA ILE A 94 21.95 15.23 4.11
C ILE A 94 20.46 15.42 4.35
N ASP A 95 20.07 15.99 5.51
CA ASP A 95 18.67 16.30 5.84
C ASP A 95 18.04 17.23 4.79
N SER A 96 18.78 18.25 4.34
CA SER A 96 18.32 19.18 3.30
C SER A 96 18.14 18.49 1.94
N LEU A 97 19.06 17.60 1.55
CA LEU A 97 18.98 16.84 0.31
C LEU A 97 17.77 15.88 0.31
N ILE A 98 17.55 15.17 1.43
CA ILE A 98 16.39 14.29 1.59
C ILE A 98 15.09 15.10 1.56
N THR A 99 15.03 16.22 2.26
CA THR A 99 13.84 17.08 2.28
C THR A 99 13.53 17.61 0.88
N SER A 100 14.52 18.13 0.17
CA SER A 100 14.37 18.64 -1.20
C SER A 100 13.95 17.54 -2.20
N SER A 101 14.34 16.28 -1.96
CA SER A 101 13.95 15.15 -2.83
C SER A 101 12.48 14.76 -2.72
N LYS A 102 11.82 15.15 -1.63
CA LYS A 102 10.39 14.90 -1.39
C LYS A 102 9.50 15.98 -2.01
N ASP A 103 10.04 17.16 -2.28
CA ASP A 103 9.29 18.23 -2.89
C ASP A 103 8.86 17.81 -4.31
N ASP A 104 7.60 18.12 -4.65
CA ASP A 104 7.08 17.97 -6.00
C ASP A 104 7.83 18.88 -6.98
N PHE A 105 7.61 18.70 -8.28
CA PHE A 105 8.20 19.54 -9.32
C PHE A 105 7.97 21.03 -9.02
N GLN A 106 9.06 21.75 -8.75
CA GLN A 106 9.01 23.19 -8.56
C GLN A 106 9.14 23.89 -9.92
N MET A 107 8.26 24.84 -10.21
CA MET A 107 8.34 25.64 -11.43
C MET A 107 9.43 26.69 -11.24
N ALA A 108 10.45 26.69 -12.10
CA ALA A 108 11.48 27.73 -12.07
C ALA A 108 10.93 29.06 -12.61
N SER A 109 11.66 30.14 -12.33
CA SER A 109 11.29 31.50 -12.75
C SER A 109 11.21 31.68 -14.27
N ASP A 110 11.81 30.78 -15.05
CA ASP A 110 11.75 30.74 -16.51
C ASP A 110 10.51 30.01 -17.06
N GLY A 111 9.64 29.51 -16.18
CA GLY A 111 8.42 28.78 -16.55
C GLY A 111 8.66 27.32 -16.93
N ASN A 112 9.90 26.83 -16.89
CA ASN A 112 10.16 25.42 -17.03
C ASN A 112 9.79 24.69 -15.73
N MET A 113 9.08 23.57 -15.86
CA MET A 113 8.93 22.62 -14.75
C MET A 113 10.32 22.12 -14.38
N HIS A 114 10.87 22.65 -13.30
CA HIS A 114 12.24 22.39 -12.95
C HIS A 114 12.39 21.05 -12.26
N VAL A 115 13.61 20.57 -12.39
CA VAL A 115 14.14 19.23 -12.12
C VAL A 115 13.78 18.72 -10.73
N LYS A 116 13.15 17.54 -10.67
CA LYS A 116 13.01 16.77 -9.43
C LYS A 116 14.40 16.49 -8.84
N VAL A 117 14.60 16.82 -7.57
CA VAL A 117 15.87 16.56 -6.88
C VAL A 117 15.94 15.05 -6.59
N TYR A 118 16.87 14.37 -7.25
CA TYR A 118 17.16 12.96 -6.99
C TYR A 118 18.22 12.81 -5.90
N LEU A 119 18.15 11.72 -5.14
CA LEU A 119 19.15 11.36 -4.14
C LEU A 119 20.41 10.79 -4.81
N HIS A 120 21.09 11.61 -5.62
CA HIS A 120 22.33 11.23 -6.27
C HIS A 120 23.54 11.84 -5.57
N CYS A 121 24.66 11.11 -5.58
CA CYS A 121 25.92 11.59 -5.06
C CYS A 121 26.39 12.84 -5.82
N PRO A 122 26.61 14.00 -5.16
CA PRO A 122 27.05 15.22 -5.84
C PRO A 122 28.36 15.07 -6.61
N ASN A 123 29.24 14.17 -6.14
CA ASN A 123 30.54 13.93 -6.77
C ASN A 123 30.44 12.99 -7.99
N CYS A 124 29.87 11.79 -7.80
CA CYS A 124 29.95 10.73 -8.82
C CYS A 124 28.61 10.37 -9.48
N ARG A 125 27.51 11.02 -9.05
CA ARG A 125 26.13 10.81 -9.51
C ARG A 125 25.58 9.39 -9.34
N SER A 126 26.18 8.55 -8.50
CA SER A 126 25.56 7.27 -8.13
C SER A 126 24.25 7.52 -7.37
N ASP A 127 23.36 6.53 -7.36
CA ASP A 127 22.23 6.55 -6.45
C ASP A 127 22.73 6.47 -4.99
N LEU A 128 22.08 7.21 -4.11
CA LEU A 128 22.30 7.19 -2.66
C LEU A 128 21.03 6.76 -1.91
N SER A 129 19.93 6.49 -2.60
CA SER A 129 18.61 6.24 -2.01
C SER A 129 18.61 5.09 -1.01
N HIS A 130 19.47 4.09 -1.18
CA HIS A 130 19.58 2.89 -0.34
C HIS A 130 20.38 3.11 0.95
N SER A 131 21.32 4.06 0.99
CA SER A 131 22.26 4.21 2.11
C SER A 131 22.17 5.53 2.85
N ILE A 132 21.76 6.61 2.18
CA ILE A 132 21.78 7.97 2.74
C ILE A 132 20.96 8.09 4.04
N ARG A 133 19.85 7.36 4.12
CA ARG A 133 18.99 7.32 5.31
C ARG A 133 19.65 6.57 6.47
N HIS A 134 20.35 5.47 6.20
CA HIS A 134 21.08 4.72 7.22
C HIS A 134 22.20 5.58 7.82
N THR A 135 22.99 6.24 6.97
CA THR A 135 24.05 7.16 7.42
C THR A 135 23.47 8.29 8.28
N LEU A 136 22.38 8.92 7.84
CA LEU A 136 21.73 9.99 8.60
C LEU A 136 21.21 9.50 9.96
N LEU A 137 20.61 8.31 9.99
CA LEU A 137 20.12 7.70 11.22
C LEU A 137 21.26 7.52 12.23
N LEU A 138 22.34 6.84 11.83
CA LEU A 138 23.51 6.61 12.70
C LEU A 138 24.06 7.91 13.27
N ARG A 139 24.26 8.93 12.42
CA ARG A 139 24.72 10.25 12.87
C ARG A 139 23.82 10.89 13.92
N LYS A 140 22.50 10.79 13.75
CA LYS A 140 21.54 11.37 14.71
C LYS A 140 21.53 10.60 16.04
N VAL A 141 21.72 9.28 16.00
CA VAL A 141 21.79 8.45 17.21
C VAL A 141 23.06 8.75 17.99
N ASP A 142 24.22 8.68 17.33
CA ASP A 142 25.51 8.84 17.99
C ASP A 142 25.73 10.31 18.43
N GLU A 143 25.20 11.29 17.70
CA GLU A 143 25.18 12.69 18.15
C GLU A 143 24.38 12.85 19.45
N LEU A 144 23.23 12.17 19.57
CA LEU A 144 22.41 12.21 20.77
C LEU A 144 23.11 11.56 21.96
N GLU A 145 23.84 10.46 21.73
CA GLU A 145 24.64 9.76 22.75
C GLU A 145 25.82 10.61 23.25
N LEU A 146 26.40 11.46 22.39
CA LEU A 146 27.50 12.35 22.73
C LEU A 146 27.07 13.64 23.46
N LEU A 147 25.77 13.94 23.56
CA LEU A 147 25.29 15.11 24.30
C LEU A 147 25.52 14.94 25.80
N THR A 148 26.40 15.76 26.36
CA THR A 148 26.70 15.81 27.80
C THR A 148 25.76 16.74 28.58
N CYS A 149 24.94 17.55 27.88
CA CYS A 149 24.01 18.47 28.52
C CYS A 149 22.76 17.75 29.08
N PRO A 150 22.17 18.27 30.18
CA PRO A 150 20.98 17.66 30.76
C PRO A 150 19.79 17.69 29.79
N GLU A 151 18.89 16.70 29.89
CA GLU A 151 17.73 16.55 28.99
C GLU A 151 16.80 17.78 28.99
N SER A 152 16.86 18.63 30.01
CA SER A 152 16.14 19.92 30.07
C SER A 152 16.59 20.93 29.01
N GLU A 153 17.81 20.80 28.49
CA GLU A 153 18.38 21.67 27.46
C GLU A 153 18.21 21.09 26.05
N TRP A 154 17.62 19.90 25.93
CA TRP A 154 17.47 19.24 24.65
C TRP A 154 16.33 19.88 23.85
N THR A 155 16.52 19.93 22.54
CA THR A 155 15.47 20.31 21.60
C THR A 155 14.34 19.27 21.61
N ASN A 156 13.12 19.70 21.29
CA ASN A 156 11.97 18.79 21.18
C ASN A 156 12.20 17.63 20.18
N SER A 157 13.03 17.82 19.16
CA SER A 157 13.46 16.78 18.24
C SER A 157 14.36 15.74 18.91
N GLN A 158 15.33 16.17 19.73
CA GLN A 158 16.23 15.27 20.47
C GLN A 158 15.49 14.44 21.51
N VAL A 159 14.59 15.05 22.29
CA VAL A 159 13.74 14.33 23.26
C VAL A 159 12.86 13.28 22.57
N ARG A 160 12.32 13.61 21.39
CA ARG A 160 11.53 12.66 20.59
C ARG A 160 12.37 11.51 20.06
N LEU A 161 13.56 11.80 19.54
CA LEU A 161 14.47 10.77 19.07
C LEU A 161 14.84 9.83 20.22
N LYS A 162 15.19 10.35 21.39
CA LYS A 162 15.47 9.56 22.61
C LYS A 162 14.35 8.58 22.94
N ARG A 163 13.10 9.05 22.92
CA ARG A 163 11.93 8.18 23.18
C ARG A 163 11.77 7.12 22.10
N ALA A 164 11.99 7.49 20.84
CA ALA A 164 11.91 6.57 19.71
C ALA A 164 13.01 5.50 19.76
N LEU A 165 14.21 5.81 20.28
CA LEU A 165 15.31 4.85 20.43
C LEU A 165 14.94 3.65 21.31
N HIS A 166 13.93 3.77 22.18
CA HIS A 166 13.46 2.66 23.01
C HIS A 166 12.43 1.76 22.31
N THR A 167 12.00 2.10 21.09
CA THR A 167 11.07 1.26 20.31
C THR A 167 11.82 0.14 19.59
N THR A 168 11.24 -1.05 19.55
CA THR A 168 11.87 -2.24 18.95
C THR A 168 12.14 -2.04 17.46
N GLU A 169 11.27 -1.31 16.76
CA GLU A 169 11.41 -1.01 15.34
C GLU A 169 12.62 -0.11 15.06
N VAL A 170 12.84 0.92 15.87
CA VAL A 170 13.99 1.83 15.72
C VAL A 170 15.29 1.12 16.07
N LEU A 171 15.31 0.29 17.11
CA LEU A 171 16.47 -0.54 17.45
C LEU A 171 16.84 -1.49 16.31
N LYS A 172 15.85 -2.14 15.67
CA LYS A 172 16.08 -2.98 14.49
C LYS A 172 16.64 -2.16 13.32
N ALA A 173 16.11 -0.96 13.07
CA ALA A 173 16.62 -0.06 12.02
C ALA A 173 18.06 0.40 12.28
N ILE A 174 18.42 0.70 13.54
CA ILE A 174 19.79 1.07 13.92
C ILE A 174 20.73 -0.13 13.75
N LYS A 175 20.33 -1.31 14.22
CA LYS A 175 21.10 -2.55 14.04
C LYS A 175 21.37 -2.81 12.56
N HIS A 176 20.35 -2.71 11.71
CA HIS A 176 20.50 -2.86 10.27
C HIS A 176 21.42 -1.79 9.66
N ALA A 177 21.24 -0.52 10.02
CA ALA A 177 22.10 0.56 9.54
C ALA A 177 23.59 0.31 9.90
N ARG A 178 23.87 -0.21 11.11
CA ARG A 178 25.22 -0.61 11.53
C ARG A 178 25.76 -1.81 10.75
N ILE A 179 24.92 -2.81 10.44
CA ILE A 179 25.28 -3.96 9.60
C ILE A 179 25.68 -3.49 8.19
N VAL A 180 24.83 -2.69 7.54
CA VAL A 180 25.10 -2.15 6.19
C VAL A 180 26.37 -1.30 6.19
N GLU A 181 26.60 -0.52 7.24
CA GLU A 181 27.84 0.24 7.38
C GLU A 181 29.08 -0.66 7.54
N ALA A 182 28.99 -1.68 8.38
CA ALA A 182 30.09 -2.63 8.58
C ALA A 182 30.44 -3.36 7.27
N GLU A 183 29.43 -3.84 6.54
CA GLU A 183 29.60 -4.49 5.23
C GLU A 183 30.26 -3.56 4.23
N TYR A 184 29.80 -2.31 4.15
CA TYR A 184 30.36 -1.30 3.24
C TYR A 184 31.85 -1.05 3.50
N TYR A 185 32.29 -1.08 4.77
CA TYR A 185 33.69 -0.93 5.15
C TYR A 185 34.47 -2.24 5.23
N GLY A 186 33.83 -3.39 4.97
CA GLY A 186 34.45 -4.70 5.14
C GLY A 186 34.90 -4.98 6.58
N ARG A 187 34.17 -4.46 7.58
CA ARG A 187 34.38 -4.79 9.00
C ARG A 187 33.70 -6.13 9.29
N ASP A 188 34.44 -7.08 9.83
CA ASP A 188 33.89 -8.38 10.23
C ASP A 188 32.91 -8.18 11.40
N LEU A 189 31.63 -8.49 11.17
CA LEU A 189 30.54 -8.32 12.15
C LEU A 189 30.63 -9.31 13.33
N ASN A 190 31.48 -10.32 13.24
CA ASN A 190 31.58 -11.40 14.21
C ASN A 190 32.09 -10.96 15.60
N ASP A 191 32.80 -9.84 15.70
CA ASP A 191 33.42 -9.43 16.97
C ASP A 191 32.55 -8.48 17.83
N SER A 192 31.42 -7.96 17.32
CA SER A 192 30.70 -6.85 18.00
C SER A 192 29.27 -7.13 18.47
N PHE A 193 28.67 -8.29 18.17
CA PHE A 193 27.24 -8.53 18.43
C PHE A 193 26.93 -9.81 19.23
N ASN A 194 27.90 -10.32 20.00
CA ASN A 194 27.84 -11.65 20.60
C ASN A 194 27.09 -11.77 21.94
N ASP A 195 26.31 -10.76 22.36
CA ASP A 195 25.87 -10.65 23.77
C ASP A 195 24.35 -10.54 24.03
N SER A 196 23.46 -10.93 23.11
CA SER A 196 22.03 -11.03 23.45
C SER A 196 21.32 -12.17 22.74
N ASP A 197 20.80 -13.10 23.56
CA ASP A 197 20.10 -14.36 23.29
C ASP A 197 18.70 -14.17 22.63
N ASP A 198 18.57 -13.23 21.70
CA ASP A 198 17.36 -13.02 20.91
C ASP A 198 17.50 -13.69 19.55
N SER A 199 17.17 -14.98 19.51
CA SER A 199 17.16 -15.85 18.32
C SER A 199 16.07 -15.52 17.29
N GLU A 200 15.68 -14.24 17.15
CA GLU A 200 14.90 -13.80 15.99
C GLU A 200 15.80 -13.93 14.75
N THR A 201 15.56 -14.97 13.96
CA THR A 201 16.29 -15.36 12.74
C THR A 201 16.56 -14.16 11.82
N ASP A 202 17.84 -13.92 11.48
CA ASP A 202 18.36 -12.85 10.60
C ASP A 202 17.57 -12.67 9.29
N SER A 203 16.92 -13.73 8.80
CA SER A 203 16.08 -13.70 7.59
C SER A 203 14.86 -12.77 7.70
N GLN A 204 14.41 -12.42 8.90
CA GLN A 204 13.32 -11.46 9.10
C GLN A 204 13.79 -10.01 9.07
N ILE A 205 15.09 -9.75 9.32
CA ILE A 205 15.65 -8.40 9.36
C ILE A 205 15.93 -7.89 7.94
N GLU A 206 16.53 -8.71 7.07
CA GLU A 206 16.79 -8.35 5.66
C GLU A 206 15.50 -8.00 4.89
N GLN A 207 14.45 -8.82 5.06
CA GLN A 207 13.17 -8.59 4.38
C GLN A 207 12.44 -7.33 4.88
N TYR A 208 12.71 -6.88 6.11
CA TYR A 208 12.02 -5.75 6.73
C TYR A 208 12.65 -4.39 6.39
N VAL A 209 13.93 -4.33 6.00
CA VAL A 209 14.61 -3.03 5.80
C VAL A 209 14.81 -2.67 4.32
N GLU A 210 14.92 -3.66 3.41
CA GLU A 210 14.95 -3.38 1.96
C GLU A 210 13.70 -2.66 1.44
N GLN A 211 12.58 -2.76 2.17
CA GLN A 211 11.30 -2.18 1.78
C GLN A 211 10.92 -0.91 2.58
N TRP A 212 11.65 -0.58 3.67
CA TRP A 212 11.23 0.44 4.64
C TRP A 212 12.39 1.29 5.15
N GLY A 213 12.66 2.42 4.47
CA GLY A 213 13.47 3.49 5.07
C GLY A 213 12.69 4.16 6.20
N VAL A 214 13.10 3.95 7.46
CA VAL A 214 12.45 4.57 8.62
C VAL A 214 12.78 6.07 8.64
N GLU A 215 11.82 6.91 8.28
CA GLU A 215 11.91 8.35 8.47
C GLU A 215 11.21 8.72 9.78
N VAL A 216 11.98 9.03 10.82
CA VAL A 216 11.44 9.71 12.00
C VAL A 216 11.33 11.19 11.66
N ASP A 217 10.16 11.65 11.20
CA ASP A 217 9.91 13.09 11.05
C ASP A 217 9.79 13.73 12.45
N LEU A 218 10.93 14.29 12.90
CA LEU A 218 11.08 14.91 14.21
C LEU A 218 10.63 16.36 14.22
N THR A 219 9.84 16.87 13.26
CA THR A 219 9.48 18.31 13.22
C THR A 219 8.12 18.60 13.88
N ASN A 220 7.06 17.83 13.62
CA ASN A 220 5.67 18.31 13.83
C ASN A 220 4.79 17.70 14.94
N GLY A 221 5.33 17.12 16.02
CA GLY A 221 4.56 16.82 17.24
C GLY A 221 3.53 15.67 17.18
N THR A 222 3.13 15.21 16.01
CA THR A 222 2.42 13.93 15.80
C THR A 222 3.38 12.91 15.18
N HIS A 223 3.42 11.70 15.74
CA HIS A 223 4.00 10.56 15.05
C HIS A 223 3.16 10.32 13.80
N ASN A 224 3.52 10.95 12.67
CA ASN A 224 3.10 10.46 11.36
C ASN A 224 3.88 9.17 11.15
N SER A 225 3.33 8.10 11.74
CA SER A 225 3.73 6.72 11.53
C SER A 225 4.02 6.49 10.05
N PHE A 226 5.23 6.02 9.76
CA PHE A 226 5.60 5.34 8.53
C PHE A 226 5.02 5.99 7.27
N VAL A 227 5.58 7.13 6.87
CA VAL A 227 5.46 7.53 5.47
C VAL A 227 6.29 6.52 4.67
N THR A 228 5.63 5.43 4.28
CA THR A 228 6.07 4.62 3.14
C THR A 228 6.53 5.61 2.07
N PRO A 229 7.71 5.46 1.46
CA PRO A 229 7.92 6.09 0.17
C PRO A 229 6.77 5.58 -0.68
N ARG A 230 5.79 6.46 -0.96
CA ARG A 230 4.72 6.14 -1.89
C ARG A 230 5.49 5.72 -3.13
N PRO A 231 5.45 4.43 -3.56
CA PRO A 231 6.18 4.03 -4.75
C PRO A 231 5.80 5.05 -5.81
N PRO A 232 6.78 5.64 -6.52
CA PRO A 232 6.52 6.72 -7.47
C PRO A 232 5.32 6.27 -8.28
N ALA A 233 4.25 7.08 -8.28
CA ALA A 233 2.97 6.65 -8.83
C ALA A 233 3.25 6.01 -10.18
N VAL A 234 3.07 4.67 -10.26
CA VAL A 234 3.51 3.90 -11.41
C VAL A 234 2.84 4.55 -12.61
N VAL A 235 3.63 5.24 -13.44
CA VAL A 235 3.13 5.90 -14.63
C VAL A 235 2.94 4.77 -15.61
N PHE A 236 1.73 4.21 -15.62
CA PHE A 236 1.36 3.22 -16.62
C PHE A 236 1.47 3.90 -17.99
N PRO A 237 2.24 3.35 -18.93
CA PRO A 237 2.16 3.78 -20.32
C PRO A 237 0.70 3.69 -20.73
N GLU A 238 0.09 4.78 -21.23
CA GLU A 238 -1.32 4.80 -21.62
C GLU A 238 -1.65 3.70 -22.65
N GLU A 239 -0.64 3.25 -23.40
CA GLU A 239 -0.72 2.23 -24.44
C GLU A 239 -0.91 0.80 -23.89
N ALA A 240 -0.74 0.56 -22.59
CA ALA A 240 -0.83 -0.77 -21.97
C ALA A 240 -2.17 -1.07 -21.26
N ILE A 241 -3.19 -0.19 -21.37
CA ILE A 241 -4.47 -0.39 -20.68
C ILE A 241 -5.25 -1.53 -21.36
N ARG A 242 -5.22 -2.72 -20.74
CA ARG A 242 -5.99 -3.88 -21.16
C ARG A 242 -7.47 -3.68 -20.82
N ILE A 243 -8.35 -3.95 -21.79
CA ILE A 243 -9.80 -3.96 -21.58
C ILE A 243 -10.16 -5.03 -20.53
N ASP A 244 -10.84 -4.62 -19.46
CA ASP A 244 -11.38 -5.56 -18.47
C ASP A 244 -12.90 -5.74 -18.69
N PRO A 245 -13.33 -6.88 -19.28
CA PRO A 245 -14.73 -7.11 -19.59
C PRO A 245 -15.63 -7.18 -18.35
N THR A 246 -15.05 -7.38 -17.17
CA THR A 246 -15.82 -7.50 -15.93
C THR A 246 -16.30 -6.15 -15.39
N LEU A 247 -15.76 -5.03 -15.88
CA LEU A 247 -16.15 -3.67 -15.49
C LEU A 247 -17.47 -3.21 -16.11
N PHE A 248 -17.90 -3.80 -17.22
CA PHE A 248 -19.04 -3.32 -18.01
C PHE A 248 -20.41 -3.88 -17.58
N ALA A 249 -20.46 -4.75 -16.56
CA ALA A 249 -21.70 -5.38 -16.09
C ALA A 249 -22.55 -6.05 -17.21
N GLY A 250 -21.91 -6.57 -18.26
CA GLY A 250 -22.56 -7.19 -19.43
C GLY A 250 -22.93 -6.22 -20.55
N LEU A 251 -22.53 -4.95 -20.46
CA LEU A 251 -22.69 -3.95 -21.52
C LEU A 251 -21.56 -3.99 -22.57
N ASP A 252 -20.58 -4.88 -22.41
CA ASP A 252 -19.43 -5.04 -23.30
C ASP A 252 -19.86 -5.26 -24.76
N SER A 253 -20.90 -6.04 -24.99
CA SER A 253 -21.41 -6.29 -26.37
C SER A 253 -22.06 -5.08 -27.05
N PHE A 254 -22.35 -4.01 -26.31
CA PHE A 254 -22.98 -2.79 -26.82
C PHE A 254 -22.03 -1.59 -26.91
N LEU A 255 -20.79 -1.77 -26.45
CA LEU A 255 -19.72 -0.78 -26.53
C LEU A 255 -18.75 -1.18 -27.64
N SER A 256 -18.33 -0.20 -28.45
CA SER A 256 -17.20 -0.37 -29.36
C SER A 256 -15.92 -0.67 -28.59
N GLU A 257 -14.91 -1.23 -29.26
CA GLU A 257 -13.63 -1.53 -28.61
C GLU A 257 -12.96 -0.27 -28.03
N ASP A 258 -13.10 0.86 -28.71
CA ASP A 258 -12.56 2.15 -28.26
C ASP A 258 -13.31 2.67 -27.02
N GLU A 259 -14.64 2.58 -26.99
CA GLU A 259 -15.44 2.91 -25.80
C GLU A 259 -15.12 1.98 -24.62
N GLN A 260 -14.88 0.69 -24.88
CA GLN A 260 -14.45 -0.25 -23.84
C GLN A 260 -13.07 0.13 -23.26
N LYS A 261 -12.12 0.53 -24.11
CA LYS A 261 -10.81 1.04 -23.66
C LYS A 261 -10.95 2.32 -22.85
N GLU A 262 -11.76 3.25 -23.32
CA GLU A 262 -12.02 4.53 -22.65
C GLU A 262 -12.67 4.33 -21.27
N VAL A 263 -13.75 3.55 -21.19
CA VAL A 263 -14.42 3.25 -19.92
C VAL A 263 -13.48 2.50 -18.97
N THR A 264 -12.66 1.57 -19.47
CA THR A 264 -11.65 0.90 -18.65
C THR A 264 -10.65 1.90 -18.09
N LYS A 265 -10.08 2.78 -18.94
CA LYS A 265 -9.15 3.84 -18.56
C LYS A 265 -9.74 4.75 -17.48
N LEU A 266 -10.99 5.17 -17.65
CA LEU A 266 -11.71 6.01 -16.69
C LEU A 266 -11.93 5.29 -15.35
N MET A 267 -12.34 4.01 -15.38
CA MET A 267 -12.57 3.22 -14.17
C MET A 267 -11.29 2.90 -13.39
N THR A 268 -10.16 2.70 -14.08
CA THR A 268 -8.89 2.31 -13.45
C THR A 268 -7.97 3.50 -13.18
N GLY A 269 -8.35 4.72 -13.56
CA GLY A 269 -7.55 5.94 -13.40
C GLY A 269 -7.36 6.44 -11.97
N GLY A 270 -8.06 5.86 -10.98
CA GLY A 270 -7.88 6.16 -9.56
C GLY A 270 -8.44 7.50 -9.08
N LYS A 271 -9.26 8.18 -9.90
CA LYS A 271 -9.89 9.47 -9.55
C LYS A 271 -11.41 9.35 -9.52
N PRO A 272 -12.10 9.89 -8.49
CA PRO A 272 -13.57 9.91 -8.41
C PRO A 272 -14.27 10.52 -9.62
N SER A 273 -13.74 11.63 -10.16
CA SER A 273 -14.33 12.31 -11.32
C SER A 273 -14.34 11.44 -12.59
N LEU A 274 -13.31 10.61 -12.78
CA LEU A 274 -13.24 9.67 -13.90
C LEU A 274 -14.27 8.54 -13.74
N LEU A 275 -14.53 8.11 -12.49
CA LEU A 275 -15.59 7.13 -12.23
C LEU A 275 -16.99 7.67 -12.55
N VAL A 276 -17.21 8.97 -12.34
CA VAL A 276 -18.48 9.63 -12.71
C VAL A 276 -18.66 9.60 -14.22
N GLU A 277 -17.62 9.97 -14.97
CA GLU A 277 -17.65 9.94 -16.43
C GLU A 277 -17.89 8.53 -16.97
N ALA A 278 -17.17 7.53 -16.44
CA ALA A 278 -17.38 6.12 -16.80
C ALA A 278 -18.82 5.66 -16.50
N ALA A 279 -19.36 6.02 -15.33
CA ALA A 279 -20.72 5.66 -14.95
C ALA A 279 -21.78 6.31 -15.86
N ASN A 280 -21.53 7.53 -16.33
CA ASN A 280 -22.41 8.23 -17.27
C ASN A 280 -22.40 7.57 -18.64
N ILE A 281 -21.23 7.18 -19.17
CA ILE A 281 -21.11 6.45 -20.46
C ILE A 281 -21.90 5.14 -20.39
N LEU A 282 -21.75 4.38 -19.30
CA LEU A 282 -22.49 3.12 -19.11
C LEU A 282 -24.00 3.35 -18.97
N TYR A 283 -24.41 4.42 -18.28
CA TYR A 283 -25.82 4.78 -18.16
C TYR A 283 -26.43 5.18 -19.50
N ASP A 284 -25.76 6.01 -20.29
CA ASP A 284 -26.24 6.43 -21.61
C ASP A 284 -26.35 5.24 -22.57
N THR A 285 -25.38 4.32 -22.51
CA THR A 285 -25.42 3.07 -23.27
C THR A 285 -26.64 2.23 -22.85
N LEU A 286 -26.90 2.10 -21.55
CA LEU A 286 -28.07 1.39 -21.03
C LEU A 286 -29.39 2.06 -21.45
N GLN A 287 -29.46 3.39 -21.44
CA GLN A 287 -30.66 4.13 -21.86
C GLN A 287 -30.98 3.92 -23.35
N LYS A 288 -29.96 3.91 -24.22
CA LYS A 288 -30.12 3.61 -25.65
C LYS A 288 -30.72 2.21 -25.88
N LEU A 289 -30.46 1.25 -24.99
CA LEU A 289 -31.03 -0.10 -25.07
C LEU A 289 -32.49 -0.17 -24.61
N TYR A 290 -32.87 0.63 -23.60
CA TYR A 290 -34.26 0.68 -23.12
C TYR A 290 -35.17 1.50 -24.03
N ASN A 291 -34.64 2.56 -24.62
CA ASN A 291 -35.35 3.43 -25.54
C ASN A 291 -34.68 3.37 -26.91
N PRO A 292 -34.80 2.23 -27.64
CA PRO A 292 -34.26 2.18 -28.98
C PRO A 292 -34.98 3.24 -29.80
N GLU A 293 -34.26 4.30 -30.20
CA GLU A 293 -34.84 5.27 -31.11
C GLU A 293 -35.38 4.50 -32.32
N PRO A 294 -36.59 4.83 -32.81
CA PRO A 294 -37.13 4.25 -34.02
C PRO A 294 -36.27 4.71 -35.20
N SER A 295 -35.09 4.11 -35.35
CA SER A 295 -34.19 4.40 -36.46
C SER A 295 -34.93 4.03 -37.74
N ALA A 296 -35.09 5.03 -38.61
CA ALA A 296 -35.88 4.93 -39.83
C ALA A 296 -35.26 3.98 -40.89
N THR A 297 -34.22 3.21 -40.54
CA THR A 297 -33.33 2.55 -41.51
C THR A 297 -32.93 1.13 -41.12
N GLY A 298 -33.84 0.34 -40.53
CA GLY A 298 -33.47 -0.94 -39.89
C GLY A 298 -34.35 -2.16 -40.19
N LYS A 299 -34.84 -2.37 -41.42
CA LYS A 299 -35.67 -3.56 -41.75
C LYS A 299 -34.92 -4.91 -41.85
N ASN A 300 -33.62 -5.02 -41.54
CA ASN A 300 -32.84 -6.22 -41.95
C ASN A 300 -32.04 -6.99 -40.88
N LEU A 301 -32.16 -6.74 -39.57
CA LEU A 301 -31.30 -7.42 -38.57
C LEU A 301 -31.97 -8.37 -37.57
N LEU A 302 -33.28 -8.61 -37.66
CA LEU A 302 -33.97 -9.57 -36.77
C LEU A 302 -34.55 -10.76 -37.55
N ASN A 303 -33.67 -11.60 -38.10
CA ASN A 303 -34.04 -12.95 -38.52
C ASN A 303 -33.08 -14.00 -37.94
N ARG A 304 -32.92 -14.00 -36.61
CA ARG A 304 -32.26 -15.09 -35.86
C ARG A 304 -33.19 -15.62 -34.78
N LYS A 305 -34.30 -16.26 -35.21
CA LYS A 305 -35.19 -17.03 -34.33
C LYS A 305 -34.72 -18.49 -34.23
N ASN A 306 -34.62 -18.94 -32.98
CA ASN A 306 -34.88 -20.28 -32.45
C ASN A 306 -33.87 -21.43 -32.67
N SER A 307 -33.41 -22.01 -31.55
CA SER A 307 -33.71 -23.42 -31.26
C SER A 307 -33.74 -23.79 -29.77
N ARG A 308 -34.97 -23.99 -29.26
CA ARG A 308 -35.47 -25.15 -28.48
C ARG A 308 -34.93 -25.47 -27.07
N ARG A 309 -35.81 -25.21 -26.09
CA ARG A 309 -36.04 -26.00 -24.87
C ARG A 309 -36.61 -27.42 -25.18
N LYS A 310 -36.14 -28.45 -24.46
CA LYS A 310 -36.81 -29.74 -24.07
C LYS A 310 -36.02 -30.25 -22.85
N SER A 311 -36.54 -30.54 -21.65
CA SER A 311 -37.55 -31.52 -21.16
C SER A 311 -37.21 -33.00 -21.45
N LEU A 312 -36.74 -33.76 -20.42
CA LEU A 312 -37.32 -35.03 -19.90
C LEU A 312 -36.36 -35.92 -19.04
N ALA A 313 -36.85 -36.27 -17.83
CA ALA A 313 -36.93 -37.59 -17.15
C ALA A 313 -35.73 -38.44 -16.62
N ARG A 314 -35.89 -38.78 -15.32
CA ARG A 314 -35.49 -39.91 -14.43
C ARG A 314 -34.93 -41.25 -14.98
N LYS A 315 -33.95 -41.79 -14.23
CA LYS A 315 -33.68 -43.18 -13.68
C LYS A 315 -32.14 -43.31 -13.51
N SER A 316 -31.47 -44.06 -12.62
CA SER A 316 -31.71 -44.80 -11.37
C SER A 316 -30.33 -45.22 -10.83
N SER A 317 -30.26 -45.60 -9.54
CA SER A 317 -29.08 -45.98 -8.73
C SER A 317 -28.11 -47.02 -9.34
N VAL A 318 -26.80 -46.72 -9.30
CA VAL A 318 -25.64 -47.65 -9.35
C VAL A 318 -24.60 -47.16 -8.33
N PHE A 319 -25.03 -46.91 -7.10
CA PHE A 319 -24.17 -46.35 -6.04
C PHE A 319 -23.52 -47.43 -5.14
N GLN A 320 -23.44 -48.68 -5.60
CA GLN A 320 -23.04 -49.79 -4.73
C GLN A 320 -21.96 -50.73 -5.30
N LEU A 321 -21.35 -50.38 -6.44
CA LEU A 321 -20.28 -51.18 -7.07
C LEU A 321 -18.98 -50.40 -7.34
N ILE A 322 -18.95 -49.08 -7.07
CA ILE A 322 -17.84 -48.20 -7.46
C ILE A 322 -16.84 -47.98 -6.31
N ALA A 323 -17.25 -48.15 -5.05
CA ALA A 323 -16.42 -47.84 -3.89
C ALA A 323 -15.22 -48.79 -3.64
N GLU A 324 -15.12 -49.91 -4.36
CA GLU A 324 -14.07 -50.93 -4.14
C GLU A 324 -12.95 -50.92 -5.19
N ALA A 325 -13.04 -50.11 -6.25
CA ALA A 325 -12.02 -50.04 -7.32
C ALA A 325 -11.08 -48.80 -7.24
N GLU A 326 -11.37 -47.82 -6.37
CA GLU A 326 -10.89 -46.44 -6.51
C GLU A 326 -9.44 -46.15 -6.05
N VAL A 327 -8.67 -47.11 -5.54
CA VAL A 327 -7.33 -46.80 -4.97
C VAL A 327 -6.16 -47.19 -5.88
N ALA A 328 -6.37 -47.99 -6.94
CA ALA A 328 -5.29 -48.42 -7.85
C ALA A 328 -5.41 -47.94 -9.32
N GLU A 329 -6.60 -47.48 -9.79
CA GLU A 329 -6.85 -47.12 -11.21
C GLU A 329 -6.69 -45.63 -11.56
N GLY A 330 -6.47 -44.74 -10.59
CA GLY A 330 -6.57 -43.28 -10.76
C GLY A 330 -5.64 -42.62 -11.80
N LYS A 331 -4.62 -43.32 -12.32
CA LYS A 331 -3.78 -42.83 -13.43
C LYS A 331 -4.24 -43.33 -14.81
N ARG A 332 -4.71 -44.58 -14.94
CA ARG A 332 -5.22 -45.13 -16.23
C ARG A 332 -6.63 -44.62 -16.55
N ASP A 333 -7.45 -44.38 -15.53
CA ASP A 333 -8.79 -43.81 -15.71
C ASP A 333 -8.79 -42.36 -16.18
N LYS A 334 -7.76 -41.58 -15.82
CA LYS A 334 -7.61 -40.22 -16.37
C LYS A 334 -7.37 -40.25 -17.88
N GLU A 335 -6.57 -41.20 -18.36
CA GLU A 335 -6.27 -41.35 -19.79
C GLU A 335 -7.46 -41.93 -20.55
N ALA A 336 -8.13 -42.95 -20.02
CA ALA A 336 -9.33 -43.55 -20.59
C ALA A 336 -10.53 -42.57 -20.63
N ARG A 337 -10.72 -41.78 -19.56
CA ARG A 337 -11.73 -40.70 -19.57
C ARG A 337 -11.39 -39.64 -20.59
N LYS A 338 -10.12 -39.21 -20.68
CA LYS A 338 -9.70 -38.20 -21.66
C LYS A 338 -9.94 -38.66 -23.10
N THR A 339 -9.62 -39.91 -23.42
CA THR A 339 -9.87 -40.48 -24.76
C THR A 339 -11.35 -40.69 -25.06
N ALA A 340 -12.14 -41.21 -24.10
CA ALA A 340 -13.59 -41.33 -24.26
C ALA A 340 -14.27 -39.95 -24.43
N GLU A 341 -13.80 -38.96 -23.68
CA GLU A 341 -14.23 -37.58 -23.75
C GLU A 341 -13.91 -36.92 -25.10
N GLU A 342 -12.72 -37.19 -25.67
CA GLU A 342 -12.30 -36.72 -26.98
C GLU A 342 -13.12 -37.38 -28.10
N MET A 343 -13.38 -38.69 -28.02
CA MET A 343 -14.25 -39.38 -29.00
C MET A 343 -15.70 -38.87 -28.95
N GLN A 344 -16.23 -38.58 -27.77
CA GLN A 344 -17.58 -38.03 -27.63
C GLN A 344 -17.69 -36.58 -28.13
N ALA A 345 -16.59 -35.81 -28.05
CA ALA A 345 -16.52 -34.46 -28.61
C ALA A 345 -16.52 -34.47 -30.15
N LEU A 346 -15.88 -35.47 -30.78
CA LEU A 346 -15.90 -35.66 -32.24
C LEU A 346 -17.28 -36.02 -32.78
N GLN A 347 -18.10 -36.74 -32.00
CA GLN A 347 -19.43 -37.17 -32.43
C GLN A 347 -20.52 -36.09 -32.33
N ASN A 348 -20.31 -35.02 -31.55
CA ASN A 348 -21.33 -33.98 -31.39
C ASN A 348 -20.73 -32.57 -31.18
N PRO A 349 -20.73 -31.70 -32.21
CA PRO A 349 -20.13 -30.37 -32.13
C PRO A 349 -20.79 -29.47 -31.06
N ARG A 350 -22.03 -29.76 -30.64
CA ARG A 350 -22.69 -29.03 -29.54
C ARG A 350 -22.03 -29.31 -28.19
N PHE A 351 -21.55 -30.53 -27.96
CA PHE A 351 -20.82 -30.85 -26.73
C PHE A 351 -19.48 -30.12 -26.68
N ALA A 352 -18.77 -29.99 -27.81
CA ALA A 352 -17.54 -29.23 -27.88
C ALA A 352 -17.78 -27.74 -27.53
N GLN A 353 -18.81 -27.11 -28.11
CA GLN A 353 -19.20 -25.73 -27.80
C GLN A 353 -19.59 -25.55 -26.33
N GLN A 354 -20.36 -26.49 -25.76
CA GLN A 354 -20.75 -26.44 -24.36
C GLN A 354 -19.55 -26.55 -23.41
N ARG A 355 -18.59 -27.44 -23.70
CA ARG A 355 -17.36 -27.57 -22.90
C ARG A 355 -16.48 -26.34 -23.01
N GLN A 356 -16.39 -25.72 -24.20
CA GLN A 356 -15.66 -24.47 -24.37
C GLN A 356 -16.29 -23.36 -23.53
N LEU A 357 -17.61 -23.20 -23.61
CA LEU A 357 -18.35 -22.25 -22.78
C LEU A 357 -18.13 -22.52 -21.27
N GLU A 358 -18.19 -23.78 -20.83
CA GLU A 358 -17.95 -24.14 -19.44
C GLU A 358 -16.51 -23.82 -19.00
N ARG A 359 -15.51 -24.11 -19.85
CA ARG A 359 -14.11 -23.77 -19.60
C ARG A 359 -13.95 -22.26 -19.48
N ASP A 360 -14.54 -21.48 -20.38
CA ASP A 360 -14.47 -20.02 -20.37
C ASP A 360 -15.15 -19.44 -19.12
N LEU A 361 -16.29 -20.00 -18.70
CA LEU A 361 -16.96 -19.63 -17.46
C LEU A 361 -16.10 -19.94 -16.22
N ARG A 362 -15.39 -21.08 -16.20
CA ARG A 362 -14.46 -21.41 -15.10
C ARG A 362 -13.26 -20.46 -15.06
N ILE A 363 -12.69 -20.11 -16.22
CA ILE A 363 -11.61 -19.13 -16.30
C ILE A 363 -12.08 -17.77 -15.77
N ARG A 364 -13.26 -17.29 -16.21
CA ARG A 364 -13.85 -16.03 -15.72
C ARG A 364 -14.14 -16.07 -14.22
N ALA A 365 -14.69 -17.17 -13.71
CA ALA A 365 -14.97 -17.32 -12.28
C ALA A 365 -13.69 -17.33 -11.43
N ASN A 366 -12.64 -18.02 -11.89
CA ASN A 366 -11.34 -18.02 -11.22
C ASN A 366 -10.70 -16.63 -11.27
N PHE A 367 -10.81 -15.93 -12.39
CA PHE A 367 -10.35 -14.55 -12.54
C PHE A 367 -11.07 -13.61 -11.57
N GLN A 368 -12.40 -13.66 -11.49
CA GLN A 368 -13.18 -12.85 -10.53
C GLN A 368 -12.89 -13.23 -9.08
N LYS A 369 -12.57 -14.49 -8.78
CA LYS A 369 -12.18 -14.91 -7.44
C LYS A 369 -10.84 -14.30 -7.04
N ARG A 370 -9.88 -14.26 -7.97
CA ARG A 370 -8.52 -13.72 -7.76
C ARG A 370 -8.49 -12.20 -7.79
N PHE A 371 -9.29 -11.58 -8.66
CA PHE A 371 -9.46 -10.14 -8.81
C PHE A 371 -10.91 -9.72 -8.56
N PRO A 372 -11.41 -9.85 -7.32
CA PRO A 372 -12.75 -9.41 -6.98
C PRO A 372 -12.93 -7.94 -7.31
N ILE A 373 -14.09 -7.61 -7.87
CA ILE A 373 -14.53 -6.23 -8.10
C ILE A 373 -15.03 -5.65 -6.78
N PRO A 374 -14.89 -4.33 -6.54
CA PRO A 374 -15.61 -3.65 -5.47
C PRO A 374 -17.08 -4.05 -5.43
N VAL A 375 -17.60 -4.29 -4.22
CA VAL A 375 -19.03 -4.63 -4.03
C VAL A 375 -19.92 -3.48 -4.48
N ARG A 376 -19.42 -2.24 -4.31
CA ARG A 376 -20.08 -1.00 -4.71
C ARG A 376 -19.44 -0.45 -5.97
N MET A 377 -19.85 -1.00 -7.11
CA MET A 377 -19.43 -0.44 -8.40
C MET A 377 -20.08 0.92 -8.66
N PRO A 378 -19.37 1.85 -9.33
CA PRO A 378 -19.91 3.14 -9.74
C PRO A 378 -21.12 2.98 -10.67
N LYS A 379 -22.16 3.78 -10.47
CA LYS A 379 -23.38 3.77 -11.27
C LYS A 379 -23.95 5.17 -11.40
N ALA A 380 -24.56 5.49 -12.52
CA ALA A 380 -25.36 6.71 -12.68
C ALA A 380 -26.84 6.35 -12.80
N VAL A 381 -27.70 7.14 -12.16
CA VAL A 381 -29.17 7.01 -12.22
C VAL A 381 -29.80 8.37 -12.40
N LYS A 382 -30.70 8.50 -13.37
CA LYS A 382 -31.46 9.74 -13.59
C LYS A 382 -32.69 9.76 -12.69
N LEU A 383 -32.73 10.71 -11.78
CA LEU A 383 -33.87 10.98 -10.92
C LEU A 383 -34.82 11.97 -11.62
N ASP A 384 -36.05 11.52 -11.84
CA ASP A 384 -37.14 12.40 -12.30
C ASP A 384 -37.72 13.16 -11.10
N LEU A 385 -37.53 14.47 -11.09
CA LEU A 385 -37.93 15.37 -10.00
C LEU A 385 -39.40 15.81 -10.12
N SER A 386 -40.08 15.46 -11.23
CA SER A 386 -41.52 15.64 -11.37
C SER A 386 -42.33 14.60 -10.59
N LEU A 387 -41.72 13.45 -10.30
CA LEU A 387 -42.31 12.39 -9.48
C LEU A 387 -42.08 12.67 -7.98
N PRO A 388 -42.94 12.14 -7.09
CA PRO A 388 -42.72 12.22 -5.66
C PRO A 388 -41.34 11.67 -5.28
N PHE A 389 -40.58 12.44 -4.49
CA PHE A 389 -39.27 12.02 -4.01
C PHE A 389 -39.45 10.93 -2.94
N ASP A 390 -39.26 9.67 -3.32
CA ASP A 390 -39.47 8.48 -2.49
C ASP A 390 -38.15 7.77 -2.08
N MET A 391 -37.02 8.44 -2.29
CA MET A 391 -35.70 7.98 -1.84
C MET A 391 -35.44 8.47 -0.41
N GLU A 392 -34.97 7.58 0.46
CA GLU A 392 -34.49 7.94 1.79
C GLU A 392 -32.97 7.85 1.86
N LEU A 393 -32.37 8.84 2.52
CA LEU A 393 -30.93 9.01 2.66
C LEU A 393 -30.57 9.04 4.16
N VAL A 394 -29.42 8.47 4.51
CA VAL A 394 -28.91 8.44 5.89
C VAL A 394 -27.46 8.91 5.92
N ASP A 395 -27.14 9.77 6.89
CA ASP A 395 -25.77 10.19 7.18
C ASP A 395 -24.97 9.00 7.71
N TYR A 396 -23.79 8.79 7.14
CA TYR A 396 -22.88 7.73 7.55
C TYR A 396 -21.45 8.27 7.62
N ASN A 397 -20.81 8.05 8.75
CA ASN A 397 -19.40 8.40 8.94
C ASN A 397 -18.55 7.17 8.62
N TRP A 398 -17.61 7.36 7.70
CA TRP A 398 -16.76 6.28 7.21
C TRP A 398 -15.29 6.70 7.22
N GLY A 399 -14.40 5.80 7.67
CA GLY A 399 -12.94 5.97 7.58
C GLY A 399 -12.36 5.99 6.16
N GLY A 400 -13.10 5.55 5.14
CA GLY A 400 -12.75 5.76 3.73
C GLY A 400 -11.54 4.98 3.22
N THR A 401 -11.21 3.86 3.85
CA THR A 401 -10.14 2.94 3.44
C THR A 401 -10.46 2.24 2.12
N VAL A 402 -9.49 1.57 1.48
CA VAL A 402 -9.75 0.81 0.24
C VAL A 402 -10.58 -0.45 0.51
N MET A 403 -10.41 -1.08 1.68
CA MET A 403 -11.20 -2.24 2.15
C MET A 403 -12.70 -1.98 2.13
N ASP A 404 -13.07 -0.71 2.28
CA ASP A 404 -14.43 -0.26 2.29
C ASP A 404 -15.13 -0.46 0.96
N ALA A 405 -14.43 -0.31 -0.17
CA ALA A 405 -14.97 -0.58 -1.50
C ALA A 405 -15.46 -2.04 -1.66
N TYR A 406 -14.85 -2.96 -0.90
CA TYR A 406 -15.19 -4.39 -0.88
C TYR A 406 -16.16 -4.77 0.24
N SER A 407 -16.46 -3.86 1.14
CA SER A 407 -17.37 -4.12 2.25
C SER A 407 -18.82 -3.93 1.83
N LYS A 408 -19.72 -4.80 2.30
CA LYS A 408 -21.15 -4.65 2.08
C LYS A 408 -21.74 -3.76 3.18
N ILE A 409 -22.29 -2.61 2.79
CA ILE A 409 -23.12 -1.79 3.68
C ILE A 409 -24.52 -2.36 3.68
N SER A 410 -25.03 -2.69 4.87
CA SER A 410 -26.40 -3.14 5.09
C SER A 410 -27.05 -2.22 6.11
N ILE A 411 -28.15 -1.58 5.73
CA ILE A 411 -28.92 -0.74 6.64
C ILE A 411 -30.02 -1.62 7.24
N GLY A 412 -30.09 -1.69 8.56
CA GLY A 412 -31.10 -2.45 9.30
C GLY A 412 -32.41 -1.67 9.48
N PHE A 413 -33.31 -2.22 10.29
CA PHE A 413 -34.44 -1.46 10.80
C PHE A 413 -33.94 -0.40 11.82
N GLY A 414 -34.54 0.78 11.81
CA GLY A 414 -34.17 1.89 12.72
C GLY A 414 -32.87 2.61 12.35
N SER A 415 -32.59 2.80 11.05
CA SER A 415 -31.41 3.53 10.53
C SER A 415 -30.05 3.01 10.98
N LYS A 416 -29.98 1.80 11.56
CA LYS A 416 -28.71 1.19 11.97
C LYS A 416 -27.93 0.75 10.74
N VAL A 417 -26.81 1.42 10.45
CA VAL A 417 -25.90 1.03 9.37
C VAL A 417 -24.93 -0.03 9.90
N THR A 418 -24.81 -1.15 9.18
CA THR A 418 -23.84 -2.21 9.47
C THR A 418 -22.95 -2.44 8.26
N GLN A 419 -21.65 -2.57 8.48
CA GLN A 419 -20.68 -2.86 7.43
C GLN A 419 -20.14 -4.27 7.63
N ARG A 420 -20.27 -5.13 6.62
CA ARG A 420 -19.66 -6.47 6.63
C ARG A 420 -18.38 -6.44 5.79
N ARG A 421 -17.25 -6.75 6.40
CA ARG A 421 -15.96 -6.90 5.71
C ARG A 421 -16.04 -8.06 4.69
N PRO A 422 -15.29 -7.99 3.59
CA PRO A 422 -15.23 -9.07 2.62
C PRO A 422 -14.56 -10.32 3.25
N ASN A 423 -15.11 -11.50 2.97
CA ASN A 423 -14.50 -12.78 3.36
C ASN A 423 -13.46 -13.29 2.34
N ASN A 424 -13.16 -12.51 1.29
CA ASN A 424 -12.27 -12.95 0.22
C ASN A 424 -10.82 -12.59 0.54
N ILE A 425 -9.99 -13.60 0.82
CA ILE A 425 -8.56 -13.46 1.12
C ILE A 425 -7.77 -12.72 0.03
N ASN A 426 -8.21 -12.82 -1.23
CA ASN A 426 -7.52 -12.18 -2.36
C ASN A 426 -7.70 -10.65 -2.37
N VAL A 427 -8.68 -10.12 -1.64
CA VAL A 427 -8.84 -8.66 -1.47
C VAL A 427 -7.63 -8.08 -0.73
N GLY A 428 -7.12 -8.79 0.28
CA GLY A 428 -5.90 -8.37 0.99
C GLY A 428 -4.68 -8.31 0.05
N THR A 429 -4.57 -9.28 -0.86
CA THR A 429 -3.52 -9.29 -1.88
C THR A 429 -3.61 -8.09 -2.83
N ILE A 430 -4.81 -7.72 -3.30
CA ILE A 430 -4.99 -6.53 -4.15
C ILE A 430 -4.62 -5.24 -3.41
N ILE A 431 -4.96 -5.17 -2.13
CA ILE A 431 -4.72 -3.96 -1.34
C ILE A 431 -3.26 -3.83 -0.93
N GLY A 432 -2.45 -4.89 -1.07
CA GLY A 432 -1.08 -4.89 -0.59
C GLY A 432 -1.00 -4.90 0.94
N SER A 433 -2.06 -5.32 1.63
CA SER A 433 -1.92 -5.72 3.03
C SER A 433 -1.14 -7.03 2.99
N GLU A 434 0.14 -6.98 3.36
CA GLU A 434 1.01 -8.14 3.35
C GLU A 434 0.38 -9.32 4.09
N ARG A 435 0.79 -10.52 3.69
CA ARG A 435 0.39 -11.80 4.27
C ARG A 435 0.88 -11.93 5.73
N SER A 436 0.40 -11.07 6.62
CA SER A 436 0.20 -11.50 7.99
C SER A 436 -0.79 -12.65 7.91
N VAL A 437 -0.27 -13.84 8.11
CA VAL A 437 -1.02 -15.09 8.12
C VAL A 437 -2.04 -14.95 9.24
N VAL A 438 -3.24 -14.47 8.92
CA VAL A 438 -4.43 -14.71 9.72
C VAL A 438 -4.66 -16.20 9.63
N LYS A 439 -3.97 -16.96 10.48
CA LYS A 439 -4.16 -18.40 10.64
C LYS A 439 -5.65 -18.58 10.84
N SER A 440 -6.29 -19.22 9.87
CA SER A 440 -7.74 -19.32 9.71
C SER A 440 -8.41 -20.25 10.73
N ALA A 441 -7.98 -20.23 11.99
CA ALA A 441 -8.42 -21.16 13.03
C ALA A 441 -9.59 -20.64 13.89
N ALA A 442 -10.05 -19.40 13.76
CA ALA A 442 -11.07 -18.87 14.69
C ALA A 442 -12.16 -17.95 14.10
N VAL A 443 -12.39 -17.93 12.77
CA VAL A 443 -13.55 -17.18 12.22
C VAL A 443 -14.75 -18.11 12.08
N GLY A 444 -15.25 -18.54 13.23
CA GLY A 444 -16.63 -18.99 13.37
C GLY A 444 -17.55 -17.78 13.33
N CYS A 445 -18.47 -17.76 12.38
CA CYS A 445 -19.60 -16.85 12.34
C CYS A 445 -20.28 -16.73 13.72
N ALA A 446 -20.31 -15.53 14.29
CA ALA A 446 -21.36 -15.13 15.21
C ALA A 446 -21.79 -13.69 14.90
N ILE A 447 -23.02 -13.57 14.42
CA ILE A 447 -23.80 -12.33 14.30
C ILE A 447 -24.28 -11.96 15.71
N GLY A 448 -24.12 -10.71 16.14
CA GLY A 448 -25.03 -10.14 17.15
C GLY A 448 -24.46 -9.06 18.08
N LEU A 449 -25.18 -7.94 18.14
CA LEU A 449 -25.27 -6.98 19.25
C LEU A 449 -24.08 -6.00 19.41
N CYS A 450 -24.20 -4.75 18.94
CA CYS A 450 -24.32 -3.60 19.87
C CYS A 450 -24.19 -3.93 21.36
N MET A 451 -23.11 -3.51 22.01
CA MET A 451 -23.03 -2.42 23.02
C MET A 451 -21.57 -2.27 23.46
N SER A 452 -21.23 -1.06 23.89
CA SER A 452 -20.02 -0.73 24.64
C SER A 452 -19.80 -1.69 25.80
N ARG A 453 -18.57 -2.18 25.97
CA ARG A 453 -17.86 -2.16 27.25
C ARG A 453 -16.41 -2.60 27.05
N ASP A 454 -15.55 -1.79 27.65
CA ASP A 454 -14.20 -2.08 28.11
C ASP A 454 -13.89 -3.57 28.14
N ASP A 455 -12.98 -4.01 27.26
CA ASP A 455 -12.04 -5.05 27.61
C ASP A 455 -10.77 -4.88 26.77
N ASP A 456 -9.70 -4.97 27.55
CA ASP A 456 -8.33 -4.61 27.32
C ASP A 456 -7.58 -5.64 26.46
N TYR A 457 -6.52 -5.15 25.81
CA TYR A 457 -5.36 -5.89 25.30
C TYR A 457 -5.55 -6.88 24.12
N GLY A 458 -5.14 -6.37 22.94
CA GLY A 458 -4.09 -7.02 22.17
C GLY A 458 -4.49 -7.86 20.96
N ASP A 459 -4.93 -7.22 19.87
CA ASP A 459 -4.69 -7.75 18.51
C ASP A 459 -4.91 -6.69 17.40
N ALA A 460 -4.33 -5.49 17.57
CA ALA A 460 -4.55 -4.33 16.70
C ALA A 460 -3.45 -4.10 15.64
N ALA A 461 -2.62 -5.10 15.33
CA ALA A 461 -1.55 -4.98 14.35
C ALA A 461 -1.92 -5.70 13.06
N ASN A 462 -2.16 -4.94 11.98
CA ASN A 462 -2.05 -5.29 10.53
C ASN A 462 -3.12 -4.68 9.60
N ASP A 463 -4.03 -3.84 10.09
CA ASP A 463 -4.87 -3.03 9.20
C ASP A 463 -4.07 -1.79 8.74
N ILE A 464 -3.70 -1.72 7.45
CA ILE A 464 -3.18 -0.50 6.82
C ILE A 464 -4.30 0.55 6.83
N TYR A 465 -4.31 1.39 7.86
CA TYR A 465 -5.21 2.53 7.99
C TYR A 465 -4.72 3.68 7.09
N ILE A 466 -5.31 3.83 5.91
CA ILE A 466 -5.39 5.15 5.28
C ILE A 466 -6.54 5.86 5.99
N ALA A 467 -6.24 6.53 7.11
CA ALA A 467 -7.22 7.34 7.81
C ALA A 467 -7.54 8.57 6.93
N ILE A 468 -8.57 8.46 6.09
CA ILE A 468 -9.23 9.64 5.59
C ILE A 468 -10.09 10.13 6.77
N PRO A 469 -9.84 11.32 7.33
CA PRO A 469 -10.59 11.81 8.49
C PRO A 469 -12.08 11.70 8.20
N GLY A 470 -12.83 11.05 9.11
CA GLY A 470 -14.20 10.55 8.90
C GLY A 470 -15.05 11.47 8.03
N GLN A 471 -15.11 11.17 6.73
CA GLN A 471 -15.86 11.99 5.79
C GLN A 471 -17.33 11.64 5.95
N ALA A 472 -18.17 12.65 6.16
CA ALA A 472 -19.61 12.49 6.09
C ALA A 472 -19.99 12.01 4.69
N ARG A 473 -20.75 10.91 4.63
CA ARG A 473 -21.26 10.29 3.41
C ARG A 473 -22.76 10.15 3.51
N VAL A 474 -23.40 10.18 2.36
CA VAL A 474 -24.85 10.05 2.25
C VAL A 474 -25.18 8.71 1.60
N VAL A 475 -25.79 7.81 2.37
CA VAL A 475 -26.08 6.44 1.96
C VAL A 475 -27.57 6.27 1.68
N VAL A 476 -27.90 5.55 0.61
CA VAL A 476 -29.28 5.24 0.23
C VAL A 476 -29.87 4.20 1.19
N SER A 477 -30.82 4.59 2.04
CA SER A 477 -31.53 3.69 2.96
C SER A 477 -32.78 3.09 2.35
N ASN A 478 -33.49 3.84 1.51
CA ASN A 478 -34.64 3.39 0.74
C ASN A 478 -34.47 3.87 -0.70
N THR A 479 -34.56 2.96 -1.65
CA THR A 479 -34.28 3.25 -3.06
C THR A 479 -35.47 3.86 -3.79
N GLY A 480 -36.69 3.73 -3.28
CA GLY A 480 -37.87 4.23 -3.99
C GLY A 480 -37.92 3.83 -5.47
N HIS A 481 -38.25 4.79 -6.34
CA HIS A 481 -38.35 4.58 -7.79
C HIS A 481 -36.99 4.40 -8.48
N ILE A 482 -35.91 4.99 -7.95
CA ILE A 482 -34.57 4.81 -8.52
C ILE A 482 -34.04 3.38 -8.34
N GLY A 483 -34.66 2.58 -7.45
CA GLY A 483 -34.37 1.15 -7.34
C GLY A 483 -34.62 0.39 -8.64
N LYS A 484 -35.62 0.81 -9.44
CA LYS A 484 -35.87 0.23 -10.78
C LYS A 484 -34.77 0.58 -11.79
N LEU A 485 -34.00 1.63 -11.51
CA LEU A 485 -32.87 2.08 -12.33
C LEU A 485 -31.54 1.46 -11.87
N GLY A 486 -31.57 0.52 -10.92
CA GLY A 486 -30.39 -0.23 -10.48
C GLY A 486 -29.68 0.31 -9.24
N ALA A 487 -30.23 1.36 -8.60
CA ALA A 487 -29.80 1.79 -7.27
C ALA A 487 -30.15 0.73 -6.23
N VAL A 488 -29.25 0.48 -5.28
CA VAL A 488 -29.43 -0.53 -4.23
C VAL A 488 -29.26 0.11 -2.85
N ARG A 489 -29.98 -0.41 -1.86
CA ARG A 489 -29.80 -0.02 -0.46
C ARG A 489 -28.35 -0.24 -0.03
N GLY A 490 -27.74 0.80 0.55
CA GLY A 490 -26.33 0.81 0.91
C GLY A 490 -25.39 1.40 -0.15
N ASP A 491 -25.89 1.75 -1.34
CA ASP A 491 -25.15 2.57 -2.28
C ASP A 491 -24.91 3.97 -1.68
N VAL A 492 -23.75 4.55 -1.97
CA VAL A 492 -23.35 5.87 -1.47
C VAL A 492 -23.57 6.91 -2.57
N LEU A 493 -24.31 7.97 -2.29
CA LEU A 493 -24.44 9.10 -3.21
C LEU A 493 -23.17 9.94 -3.15
N THR A 494 -22.55 10.17 -4.31
CA THR A 494 -21.23 10.82 -4.39
C THR A 494 -21.23 12.09 -5.21
N HIS A 495 -22.02 12.13 -6.28
CA HIS A 495 -22.13 13.29 -7.16
C HIS A 495 -23.58 13.54 -7.59
N ILE A 496 -23.89 14.79 -7.88
CA ILE A 496 -25.18 15.24 -8.43
C ILE A 496 -24.88 16.12 -9.65
N ASP A 497 -25.28 15.68 -10.83
CA ASP A 497 -24.94 16.29 -12.13
C ASP A 497 -23.43 16.53 -12.31
N GLY A 498 -22.63 15.55 -11.87
CA GLY A 498 -21.16 15.62 -11.94
C GLY A 498 -20.49 16.40 -10.82
N GLU A 499 -21.23 17.17 -10.01
CA GLU A 499 -20.66 17.89 -8.88
C GLU A 499 -20.52 17.00 -7.65
N SER A 500 -19.33 16.99 -7.04
CA SER A 500 -19.06 16.20 -5.84
C SER A 500 -19.85 16.73 -4.64
N ILE A 501 -20.45 15.81 -3.89
CA ILE A 501 -21.12 16.09 -2.61
C ILE A 501 -20.37 15.49 -1.41
N THR A 502 -19.10 15.08 -1.60
CA THR A 502 -18.28 14.51 -0.52
C THR A 502 -18.19 15.48 0.66
N GLY A 503 -18.46 14.99 1.87
CA GLY A 503 -18.44 15.79 3.11
C GLY A 503 -19.75 16.51 3.43
N LYS A 504 -20.74 16.50 2.53
CA LYS A 504 -22.07 17.07 2.80
C LYS A 504 -22.94 16.11 3.59
N LYS A 505 -23.78 16.66 4.46
CA LYS A 505 -24.81 15.89 5.19
C LYS A 505 -26.07 15.69 4.36
N VAL A 506 -26.92 14.76 4.76
CA VAL A 506 -28.21 14.47 4.12
C VAL A 506 -29.05 15.73 3.92
N ALA A 507 -29.15 16.60 4.93
CA ALA A 507 -29.93 17.84 4.84
C ALA A 507 -29.47 18.74 3.66
N GLU A 508 -28.17 18.98 3.56
CA GLU A 508 -27.57 19.79 2.49
C GLU A 508 -27.75 19.14 1.11
N VAL A 509 -27.65 17.81 1.05
CA VAL A 509 -27.87 17.05 -0.19
C VAL A 509 -29.32 17.15 -0.65
N LEU A 510 -30.29 17.06 0.27
CA LEU A 510 -31.70 17.25 -0.03
C LEU A 510 -31.98 18.68 -0.50
N ASP A 511 -31.32 19.69 0.08
CA ASP A 511 -31.44 21.08 -0.37
C ASP A 511 -30.95 21.26 -1.81
N ILE A 512 -29.83 20.63 -2.18
CA ILE A 512 -29.31 20.62 -3.56
C ILE A 512 -30.31 19.98 -4.53
N ILE A 513 -30.86 18.82 -4.16
CA ILE A 513 -31.86 18.12 -4.99
C ILE A 513 -33.13 18.95 -5.14
N ASN A 514 -33.60 19.57 -4.04
CA ASN A 514 -34.78 20.42 -4.04
C ASN A 514 -34.58 21.68 -4.89
N ALA A 515 -33.40 22.30 -4.85
CA ALA A 515 -33.07 23.44 -5.69
C ALA A 515 -33.13 23.09 -7.19
N LYS A 516 -32.80 21.86 -7.55
CA LYS A 516 -32.84 21.37 -8.94
C LYS A 516 -34.23 20.93 -9.42
N LYS A 517 -35.29 20.97 -8.59
CA LYS A 517 -36.66 20.57 -8.98
C LYS A 517 -37.17 21.28 -10.24
N CYS A 518 -36.75 22.52 -10.49
CA CYS A 518 -37.15 23.27 -11.69
C CYS A 518 -36.59 22.70 -13.00
N GLN A 519 -35.54 21.86 -12.95
CA GLN A 519 -34.91 21.27 -14.13
C GLN A 519 -35.61 19.99 -14.61
N GLY A 520 -36.61 19.49 -13.88
CA GLY A 520 -37.38 18.29 -14.21
C GLY A 520 -36.66 16.97 -13.91
N SER A 521 -35.33 16.89 -14.09
CA SER A 521 -34.55 15.71 -13.73
C SER A 521 -33.12 16.06 -13.34
N THR A 522 -32.50 15.21 -12.51
CA THR A 522 -31.08 15.32 -12.12
C THR A 522 -30.40 13.95 -12.22
N LEU A 523 -29.12 13.93 -12.58
CA LEU A 523 -28.32 12.72 -12.68
C LEU A 523 -27.57 12.49 -11.37
N LEU A 524 -27.84 11.37 -10.72
CA LEU A 524 -27.18 10.97 -9.48
C LEU A 524 -26.09 9.95 -9.79
N THR A 525 -24.87 10.19 -9.32
CA THR A 525 -23.79 9.19 -9.38
C THR A 525 -23.57 8.56 -8.02
N LEU A 526 -23.73 7.24 -7.99
CA LEU A 526 -23.56 6.39 -6.83
C LEU A 526 -22.18 5.71 -6.86
N ASN A 527 -21.57 5.53 -5.69
CA ASN A 527 -20.34 4.78 -5.45
C ASN A 527 -19.09 5.26 -6.22
N ALA A 528 -19.06 6.49 -6.73
CA ALA A 528 -17.86 7.10 -7.33
C ALA A 528 -16.95 7.72 -6.25
N GLU A 529 -16.60 6.95 -5.22
CA GLU A 529 -15.79 7.41 -4.09
C GLU A 529 -14.29 7.17 -4.33
N PHE A 530 -13.43 7.89 -3.62
CA PHE A 530 -11.98 7.67 -3.69
C PHE A 530 -11.58 6.23 -3.36
N SER A 531 -12.20 5.61 -2.35
CA SER A 531 -11.91 4.22 -1.98
C SER A 531 -12.25 3.23 -3.10
N VAL A 532 -13.33 3.48 -3.85
CA VAL A 532 -13.72 2.65 -5.00
C VAL A 532 -12.76 2.88 -6.17
N ALA A 533 -12.39 4.15 -6.43
CA ALA A 533 -11.44 4.49 -7.48
C ALA A 533 -10.06 3.85 -7.24
N ASP A 534 -9.56 3.91 -5.99
CA ASP A 534 -8.29 3.30 -5.63
C ASP A 534 -8.37 1.76 -5.66
N ALA A 535 -9.50 1.16 -5.24
CA ALA A 535 -9.70 -0.28 -5.34
C ALA A 535 -9.66 -0.78 -6.80
N LEU A 536 -10.34 -0.08 -7.72
CA LEU A 536 -10.32 -0.40 -9.14
C LEU A 536 -8.93 -0.21 -9.75
N ARG A 537 -8.23 0.87 -9.37
CA ARG A 537 -6.84 1.12 -9.78
C ARG A 537 -5.92 -0.02 -9.33
N ARG A 538 -5.89 -0.36 -8.04
CA ARG A 538 -5.05 -1.45 -7.50
C ARG A 538 -5.37 -2.80 -8.14
N ARG A 539 -6.66 -3.07 -8.38
CA ARG A 539 -7.07 -4.28 -9.09
C ARG A 539 -6.50 -4.33 -10.51
N ALA A 540 -6.52 -3.21 -11.24
CA ALA A 540 -5.91 -3.14 -12.57
C ALA A 540 -4.40 -3.38 -12.53
N MET A 541 -3.69 -2.83 -11.53
CA MET A 541 -2.27 -3.09 -11.33
C MET A 541 -1.99 -4.58 -11.11
N ALA A 542 -2.74 -5.21 -10.20
CA ALA A 542 -2.59 -6.63 -9.90
C ALA A 542 -2.87 -7.54 -11.11
N ILE A 543 -3.76 -7.12 -12.03
CA ILE A 543 -4.00 -7.82 -13.30
C ILE A 543 -2.78 -7.68 -14.21
N SER A 544 -2.24 -6.46 -14.35
CA SER A 544 -1.10 -6.20 -15.23
C SER A 544 0.18 -6.93 -14.81
N GLU A 545 0.42 -7.10 -13.50
CA GLU A 545 1.60 -7.81 -12.99
C GLU A 545 1.64 -9.29 -13.40
N ILE A 546 0.48 -9.94 -13.49
CA ILE A 546 0.40 -11.38 -13.80
C ILE A 546 0.64 -11.69 -15.27
N GLU A 547 0.47 -10.71 -16.15
CA GLU A 547 0.68 -10.90 -17.58
C GLU A 547 2.14 -10.73 -17.98
N ILE A 548 2.91 -10.02 -17.15
CA ILE A 548 4.36 -9.86 -17.32
C ILE A 548 5.10 -11.13 -16.85
N MET A 549 4.52 -11.89 -15.93
CA MET A 549 5.02 -13.18 -15.45
C MET A 549 4.60 -14.33 -16.36
#